data_AF-A0A3E4M438-F1
#
_entry.id   AF-A0A3E4M438-F1
#
_cell.length_a   1.000
_cell.length_b   1.000
_cell.length_c   1.000
_cell.angle_alpha   90.00
_cell.angle_beta   90.00
_cell.angle_gamma   90.00
#
_symmetry.space_group_name_H-M   'P 1'
#
loop_
_entity.id
_entity.type
_entity.pdbx_description
1 polymer ?
#
loop_
_entity_poly.entity_id
_entity_poly.type
_entity_poly.pdbx_seq_one_letter_code
_entity_poly.pdbx_strand_id
1 'polypeptide(L)'
;MKKKTLVPLIVFLLGICLASLVVYKTDTHEKEQSRTTAQLNVTTYGERIKNEITNGIEITDVLKQLLISENGEINQFDTIAENIMSDSVESVQLAPAGIVTDIYPAEGNETGKIDLIHDKDRGEISIYARDHHTIVTQGPFELKQGGYGIAVRNPVYLKDENGQEYFWGFTIVILRVPDIFSDATSALSKFGYEYSLSKTDNPWSDHYKVVYQSDRQLTNPVSYDFTIGEENWKFEVTPENGWENNTLIAVISVFFIAITLLLAVLTRVWLVSKENKNKFQILAHTDSLTGIYNRYGFDELAEQMITKNPEAKFVAVLLDIDDFKFVNDIYGHVYGDNALKSLADSMKAFFPSGALLGRNGGDEFVILLKDYSYDDVKEKLQQFTMAPKTFSYKGKEHQFYISLGYAEYPTFASNRSQLMRCADAALYEIKLHGKNGCMAYKEGLELRVRKQLGFAFKDISENLPGAFIIYRADKEDDELFYANQEFLHMAGYKDMDELFRLTKKSFRNLIREDEQKKIEASIWEQIDNGNENDYIHFHLRRADGAYLPVLDHGRIVESQQYGKVFYVLFMDWEDMNNHYSEKFSG
;
A
#
# COMPACT_ATOMS: atom_id res chain seq x y z
N MET A 1 -6.86 1.87 15.54
CA MET A 1 -5.38 1.84 15.59
C MET A 1 -4.80 0.44 15.82
N LYS A 2 -5.22 -0.32 16.85
CA LYS A 2 -4.62 -1.62 17.21
C LYS A 2 -4.48 -2.63 16.05
N LYS A 3 -5.49 -2.79 15.17
CA LYS A 3 -5.40 -3.75 14.05
C LYS A 3 -4.35 -3.39 12.98
N LYS A 4 -4.06 -2.10 12.76
CA LYS A 4 -3.13 -1.62 11.71
C LYS A 4 -1.66 -1.93 12.01
N THR A 5 -1.35 -2.16 13.28
CA THR A 5 -0.01 -2.49 13.75
C THR A 5 0.08 -3.95 14.18
N LEU A 6 -0.97 -4.48 14.83
CA LEU A 6 -0.97 -5.85 15.33
C LEU A 6 -0.93 -6.90 14.21
N VAL A 7 -1.73 -6.74 13.15
CA VAL A 7 -1.76 -7.75 12.06
C VAL A 7 -0.44 -7.80 11.28
N PRO A 8 0.14 -6.66 10.83
CA PRO A 8 1.47 -6.68 10.21
C PRO A 8 2.56 -7.22 11.13
N LEU A 9 2.49 -6.94 12.44
CA LEU A 9 3.44 -7.47 13.41
C LEU A 9 3.33 -9.00 13.56
N ILE A 10 2.11 -9.55 13.58
CA ILE A 10 1.90 -11.00 13.59
C ILE A 10 2.47 -11.63 12.32
N VAL A 11 2.20 -11.05 11.14
CA VAL A 11 2.75 -11.51 9.87
C VAL A 11 4.29 -11.50 9.90
N PHE A 12 4.88 -10.42 10.43
CA PHE A 12 6.32 -10.32 10.58
C PHE A 12 6.88 -11.41 11.51
N LEU A 13 6.30 -11.60 12.70
CA LEU A 13 6.76 -12.60 13.67
C LEU A 13 6.64 -14.04 13.14
N LEU A 14 5.52 -14.36 12.49
CA LEU A 14 5.33 -15.66 11.85
C LEU A 14 6.30 -15.87 10.69
N GLY A 15 6.55 -14.83 9.88
CA GLY A 15 7.50 -14.88 8.77
C GLY A 15 8.94 -15.09 9.25
N ILE A 16 9.36 -14.42 10.32
CA ILE A 16 10.68 -14.64 10.94
C ILE A 16 10.80 -16.07 11.48
N CYS A 17 9.77 -16.59 12.15
CA CYS A 17 9.77 -17.96 12.66
C CYS A 17 9.94 -18.99 11.53
N LEU A 18 9.20 -18.82 10.43
CA LEU A 18 9.31 -19.67 9.25
C LEU A 18 10.69 -19.52 8.57
N ALA A 19 11.20 -18.31 8.44
CA ALA A 19 12.52 -18.04 7.88
C ALA A 19 13.63 -18.74 8.67
N SER A 20 13.59 -18.64 10.00
CA SER A 20 14.54 -19.32 10.88
C SER A 20 14.47 -20.84 10.74
N LEU A 21 13.27 -21.42 10.60
CA LEU A 21 13.09 -22.85 10.38
C LEU A 21 13.71 -23.29 9.04
N VAL A 22 13.50 -22.52 7.98
CA VAL A 22 14.07 -22.80 6.65
C VAL A 22 15.58 -22.71 6.69
N VAL A 23 16.14 -21.63 7.27
CA VAL A 23 17.59 -21.44 7.41
C VAL A 23 18.21 -22.60 8.19
N TYR A 24 17.62 -22.99 9.32
CA TYR A 24 18.09 -24.13 10.11
C TYR A 24 18.06 -25.43 9.31
N LYS A 25 16.96 -25.71 8.60
CA LYS A 25 16.84 -26.91 7.78
C LYS A 25 17.87 -26.94 6.65
N THR A 26 18.08 -25.83 5.97
CA THR A 26 19.10 -25.72 4.91
C THR A 26 20.50 -25.92 5.47
N ASP A 27 20.85 -25.26 6.58
CA ASP A 27 22.16 -25.42 7.21
C ASP A 27 22.43 -26.89 7.61
N THR A 28 21.43 -27.56 8.22
CA THR A 28 21.57 -28.98 8.59
C THR A 28 21.75 -29.87 7.36
N HIS A 29 21.02 -29.61 6.29
CA HIS A 29 21.08 -30.42 5.06
C HIS A 29 22.41 -30.23 4.32
N GLU A 30 22.88 -28.99 4.21
CA GLU A 30 24.18 -28.67 3.59
C GLU A 30 25.34 -29.31 4.35
N LYS A 31 25.34 -29.27 5.69
CA LYS A 31 26.34 -29.96 6.51
C LYS A 31 26.32 -31.47 6.29
N GLU A 32 25.14 -32.07 6.23
CA GLU A 32 24.98 -33.50 5.99
C GLU A 32 25.53 -33.89 4.61
N GLN A 33 25.16 -33.14 3.55
CA GLN A 33 25.64 -33.37 2.20
C GLN A 33 27.17 -33.18 2.06
N SER A 34 27.71 -32.14 2.69
CA SER A 34 29.15 -31.89 2.75
C SER A 34 29.89 -33.06 3.43
N ARG A 35 29.36 -33.57 4.55
CA ARG A 35 29.88 -34.76 5.23
C ARG A 35 29.79 -36.03 4.40
N THR A 36 28.68 -36.28 3.71
CA THR A 36 28.55 -37.44 2.82
C THR A 36 29.54 -37.39 1.67
N THR A 37 29.74 -36.21 1.08
CA THR A 37 30.71 -36.01 0.00
C THR A 37 32.14 -36.21 0.50
N ALA A 38 32.47 -35.63 1.66
CA ALA A 38 33.76 -35.82 2.32
C ALA A 38 34.00 -37.30 2.66
N GLN A 39 32.99 -38.03 3.15
CA GLN A 39 33.08 -39.45 3.46
C GLN A 39 33.36 -40.28 2.20
N LEU A 40 32.69 -39.97 1.09
CA LEU A 40 32.94 -40.64 -0.19
C LEU A 40 34.36 -40.36 -0.69
N ASN A 41 34.82 -39.11 -0.58
CA ASN A 41 36.17 -38.71 -0.98
C ASN A 41 37.25 -39.39 -0.13
N VAL A 42 37.14 -39.36 1.21
CA VAL A 42 38.14 -40.01 2.09
C VAL A 42 38.19 -41.52 1.87
N THR A 43 37.05 -42.16 1.60
CA THR A 43 37.01 -43.60 1.28
C THR A 43 37.67 -43.87 -0.07
N THR A 44 37.35 -43.07 -1.09
CA THR A 44 37.86 -43.27 -2.45
C THR A 44 39.38 -43.02 -2.53
N TYR A 45 39.84 -41.89 -1.99
CA TYR A 45 41.26 -41.55 -1.97
C TYR A 45 42.02 -42.38 -0.94
N GLY A 46 41.41 -42.76 0.18
CA GLY A 46 42.00 -43.68 1.14
C GLY A 46 42.25 -45.06 0.54
N GLU A 47 41.31 -45.62 -0.21
CA GLU A 47 41.53 -46.90 -0.93
C GLU A 47 42.61 -46.75 -2.01
N ARG A 48 42.66 -45.60 -2.70
CA ARG A 48 43.76 -45.32 -3.64
C ARG A 48 45.11 -45.29 -2.93
N ILE A 49 45.25 -44.56 -1.82
CA ILE A 49 46.48 -44.50 -1.02
C ILE A 49 46.92 -45.90 -0.58
N LYS A 50 45.98 -46.68 -0.04
CA LYS A 50 46.23 -48.06 0.36
C LYS A 50 46.76 -48.89 -0.81
N ASN A 51 46.15 -48.78 -1.99
CA ASN A 51 46.59 -49.50 -3.18
C ASN A 51 47.99 -49.05 -3.64
N GLU A 52 48.30 -47.75 -3.67
CA GLU A 52 49.63 -47.27 -4.07
C GLU A 52 50.72 -47.77 -3.09
N ILE A 53 50.46 -47.74 -1.78
CA ILE A 53 51.40 -48.29 -0.79
C ILE A 53 51.53 -49.81 -0.97
N THR A 54 50.41 -50.52 -1.19
CA THR A 54 50.42 -51.98 -1.42
C THR A 54 51.22 -52.35 -2.66
N ASN A 55 51.07 -51.62 -3.77
CA ASN A 55 51.87 -51.81 -4.98
C ASN A 55 53.37 -51.62 -4.70
N GLY A 56 53.73 -50.63 -3.86
CA GLY A 56 55.11 -50.46 -3.39
C GLY A 56 55.62 -51.66 -2.58
N ILE A 57 54.74 -52.32 -1.82
CA ILE A 57 55.07 -53.55 -1.07
C ILE A 57 55.26 -54.75 -2.00
N GLU A 58 54.48 -54.87 -3.09
CA GLU A 58 54.59 -55.98 -4.04
C GLU A 58 56.01 -56.15 -4.63
N ILE A 59 56.78 -55.07 -4.73
CA ILE A 59 58.20 -55.10 -5.10
C ILE A 59 59.00 -56.03 -4.16
N THR A 60 58.74 -55.97 -2.85
CA THR A 60 59.41 -56.84 -1.86
C THR A 60 59.01 -58.31 -2.02
N ASP A 61 57.77 -58.58 -2.44
CA ASP A 61 57.28 -59.93 -2.69
C ASP A 61 57.90 -60.53 -3.95
N VAL A 62 58.07 -59.74 -5.02
CA VAL A 62 58.78 -60.18 -6.24
C VAL A 62 60.21 -60.61 -5.89
N LEU A 63 60.94 -59.79 -5.13
CA LEU A 63 62.29 -60.13 -4.69
C LEU A 63 62.31 -61.37 -3.79
N LYS A 64 61.33 -61.51 -2.89
CA LYS A 64 61.19 -62.68 -2.03
C LYS A 64 61.00 -63.96 -2.84
N GLN A 65 60.16 -63.94 -3.88
CA GLN A 65 59.96 -65.10 -4.75
C GLN A 65 61.22 -65.43 -5.56
N LEU A 66 61.96 -64.42 -6.04
CA LEU A 66 63.24 -64.64 -6.72
C LEU A 66 64.28 -65.29 -5.79
N LEU A 67 64.40 -64.81 -4.55
CA LEU A 67 65.28 -65.42 -3.55
C LEU A 67 64.90 -66.87 -3.24
N ILE A 68 63.59 -67.17 -3.16
CA ILE A 68 63.12 -68.54 -2.93
C ILE A 68 63.47 -69.44 -4.13
N SER A 69 63.34 -68.94 -5.36
CA SER A 69 63.67 -69.68 -6.58
C SER A 69 65.17 -69.96 -6.71
N GLU A 70 66.01 -69.00 -6.34
CA GLU A 70 67.46 -69.04 -6.52
C GLU A 70 68.20 -69.36 -5.21
N ASN A 71 67.53 -70.01 -4.25
CA ASN A 71 68.09 -70.45 -2.96
C ASN A 71 68.88 -69.37 -2.20
N GLY A 72 68.39 -68.12 -2.24
CA GLY A 72 68.92 -67.00 -1.46
C GLY A 72 69.96 -66.13 -2.18
N GLU A 73 70.21 -66.36 -3.47
CA GLU A 73 71.13 -65.54 -4.27
C GLU A 73 70.40 -64.77 -5.38
N ILE A 74 70.83 -63.54 -5.66
CA ILE A 74 70.37 -62.77 -6.84
C ILE A 74 71.59 -62.28 -7.63
N ASN A 75 71.95 -62.99 -8.70
CA ASN A 75 73.16 -62.73 -9.50
C ASN A 75 73.15 -61.37 -10.26
N GLN A 76 71.99 -60.75 -10.44
CA GLN A 76 71.81 -59.47 -11.16
C GLN A 76 70.94 -58.48 -10.37
N PHE A 77 71.18 -58.36 -9.05
CA PHE A 77 70.35 -57.53 -8.16
C PHE A 77 70.15 -56.11 -8.67
N ASP A 78 71.22 -55.38 -9.02
CA ASP A 78 71.13 -53.98 -9.46
C ASP A 78 70.25 -53.83 -10.72
N THR A 79 70.41 -54.71 -11.71
CA THR A 79 69.61 -54.67 -12.94
C THR A 79 68.15 -55.00 -12.69
N ILE A 80 67.87 -55.97 -11.80
CA ILE A 80 66.48 -56.32 -11.44
C ILE A 80 65.87 -55.16 -10.65
N ALA A 81 66.59 -54.61 -9.68
CA ALA A 81 66.17 -53.48 -8.87
C ALA A 81 65.88 -52.25 -9.75
N GLU A 82 66.76 -51.91 -10.70
CA GLU A 82 66.54 -50.81 -11.66
C GLU A 82 65.21 -50.93 -12.41
N ASN A 83 64.85 -52.14 -12.85
CA ASN A 83 63.65 -52.37 -13.64
C ASN A 83 62.35 -52.39 -12.82
N ILE A 84 62.43 -52.60 -11.51
CA ILE A 84 61.26 -52.62 -10.61
C ILE A 84 61.12 -51.34 -9.78
N MET A 85 62.11 -50.44 -9.84
CA MET A 85 62.02 -49.11 -9.25
C MET A 85 60.92 -48.28 -9.91
N SER A 86 60.32 -47.38 -9.14
CA SER A 86 59.39 -46.37 -9.62
C SER A 86 59.73 -45.00 -9.05
N ASP A 87 59.09 -43.96 -9.58
CA ASP A 87 59.26 -42.56 -9.13
C ASP A 87 58.86 -42.33 -7.66
N SER A 88 58.28 -43.32 -6.98
CA SER A 88 57.92 -43.24 -5.56
C SER A 88 58.78 -44.14 -4.67
N VAL A 89 59.70 -44.91 -5.25
CA VAL A 89 60.64 -45.77 -4.52
C VAL A 89 61.99 -45.06 -4.40
N GLU A 90 62.49 -44.94 -3.18
CA GLU A 90 63.83 -44.41 -2.85
C GLU A 90 64.91 -45.45 -3.06
N SER A 91 64.72 -46.64 -2.50
CA SER A 91 65.66 -47.74 -2.70
C SER A 91 65.01 -49.09 -2.46
N VAL A 92 65.63 -50.09 -3.05
CA VAL A 92 65.34 -51.51 -2.86
C VAL A 92 66.56 -52.15 -2.22
N GLN A 93 66.37 -53.03 -1.24
CA GLN A 93 67.48 -53.57 -0.43
C GLN A 93 67.27 -55.05 -0.08
N LEU A 94 68.38 -55.77 0.10
CA LEU A 94 68.42 -57.13 0.63
C LEU A 94 69.18 -57.14 1.96
N ALA A 95 68.64 -57.88 2.92
CA ALA A 95 69.23 -58.00 4.25
C ALA A 95 69.37 -59.45 4.71
N PRO A 96 70.33 -60.23 4.15
CA PRO A 96 70.61 -61.58 4.61
C PRO A 96 71.01 -61.57 6.09
N ALA A 97 70.47 -62.53 6.86
CA ALA A 97 70.55 -62.61 8.32
C ALA A 97 70.11 -61.33 9.06
N GLY A 98 69.38 -60.43 8.40
CA GLY A 98 68.99 -59.13 8.92
C GLY A 98 70.04 -58.02 8.74
N ILE A 99 71.16 -58.27 8.06
CA ILE A 99 72.19 -57.27 7.77
C ILE A 99 72.02 -56.79 6.34
N VAL A 100 71.78 -55.50 6.13
CA VAL A 100 71.61 -54.94 4.77
C VAL A 100 72.94 -54.98 4.01
N THR A 101 73.02 -55.83 2.99
CA THR A 101 74.23 -56.03 2.16
C THR A 101 74.13 -55.31 0.82
N ASP A 102 72.96 -55.43 0.18
CA ASP A 102 72.68 -54.94 -1.17
C ASP A 102 71.64 -53.83 -1.12
N ILE A 103 71.92 -52.72 -1.82
CA ILE A 103 71.08 -51.52 -1.85
C ILE A 103 71.17 -50.93 -3.26
N TYR A 104 70.02 -50.68 -3.88
CA TYR A 104 69.92 -50.00 -5.17
C TYR A 104 68.91 -48.84 -5.11
N PRO A 105 69.24 -47.64 -5.63
CA PRO A 105 70.58 -47.21 -6.04
C PRO A 105 71.50 -47.10 -4.81
N ALA A 106 72.76 -47.49 -4.97
CA ALA A 106 73.74 -47.44 -3.88
C ALA A 106 74.12 -46.00 -3.51
N GLU A 107 74.23 -45.12 -4.51
CA GLU A 107 74.62 -43.71 -4.33
C GLU A 107 73.62 -42.97 -3.44
N GLY A 108 74.11 -42.42 -2.32
CA GLY A 108 73.30 -41.68 -1.33
C GLY A 108 72.63 -42.57 -0.27
N ASN A 109 72.53 -43.88 -0.50
CA ASN A 109 71.89 -44.84 0.40
C ASN A 109 72.88 -45.72 1.18
N GLU A 110 74.19 -45.46 1.10
CA GLU A 110 75.25 -46.33 1.64
C GLU A 110 75.16 -46.49 3.16
N THR A 111 74.65 -45.48 3.86
CA THR A 111 74.45 -45.54 5.31
C THR A 111 73.28 -46.41 5.74
N GLY A 112 72.50 -46.93 4.79
CA GLY A 112 71.47 -47.93 5.00
C GLY A 112 72.03 -49.34 5.24
N LYS A 113 73.35 -49.58 5.07
CA LYS A 113 74.01 -50.86 5.37
C LYS A 113 74.17 -51.09 6.87
N ILE A 114 73.08 -51.48 7.51
CA ILE A 114 72.95 -51.65 8.96
C ILE A 114 72.50 -53.06 9.34
N ASP A 115 72.77 -53.45 10.57
CA ASP A 115 72.20 -54.66 11.18
C ASP A 115 70.82 -54.34 11.76
N LEU A 116 69.77 -54.78 11.06
CA LEU A 116 68.39 -54.46 11.42
C LEU A 116 67.92 -55.13 12.71
N ILE A 117 68.54 -56.25 13.11
CA ILE A 117 68.13 -57.03 14.27
C ILE A 117 68.69 -56.42 15.54
N HIS A 118 69.92 -55.90 15.49
CA HIS A 118 70.61 -55.30 16.64
C HIS A 118 70.54 -53.76 16.68
N ASP A 119 69.96 -53.11 15.67
CA ASP A 119 69.77 -51.66 15.64
C ASP A 119 68.80 -51.19 16.73
N LYS A 120 69.13 -50.07 17.38
CA LYS A 120 68.36 -49.53 18.50
C LYS A 120 66.94 -49.10 18.11
N ASP A 121 66.77 -48.59 16.89
CA ASP A 121 65.51 -47.99 16.46
C ASP A 121 64.69 -48.95 15.56
N ARG A 122 65.34 -49.96 14.97
CA ARG A 122 64.74 -50.89 14.00
C ARG A 122 64.70 -52.35 14.48
N GLY A 123 65.43 -52.68 15.55
CA GLY A 123 65.58 -54.02 16.10
C GLY A 123 64.24 -54.67 16.45
N GLU A 124 63.48 -54.01 17.32
CA GLU A 124 62.23 -54.57 17.85
C GLU A 124 61.21 -54.89 16.75
N ILE A 125 61.00 -53.97 15.80
CA ILE A 125 60.08 -54.15 14.66
C ILE A 125 60.57 -55.17 13.65
N SER A 126 61.89 -55.29 13.44
CA SER A 126 62.45 -56.30 12.54
C SER A 126 62.39 -57.70 13.16
N ILE A 127 62.67 -57.82 14.47
CA ILE A 127 62.50 -59.08 15.22
C ILE A 127 61.04 -59.52 15.18
N TYR A 128 60.11 -58.60 15.39
CA TYR A 128 58.69 -58.92 15.32
C TYR A 128 58.28 -59.48 13.95
N ALA A 129 58.68 -58.80 12.86
CA ALA A 129 58.44 -59.26 11.50
C ALA A 129 58.96 -60.68 11.27
N ARG A 130 60.19 -60.97 11.74
CA ARG A 130 60.81 -62.29 11.67
C ARG A 130 60.07 -63.36 12.48
N ASP A 131 59.61 -63.02 13.68
CA ASP A 131 59.02 -64.02 14.60
C ASP A 131 57.54 -64.30 14.30
N HIS A 132 56.86 -63.35 13.62
CA HIS A 132 55.42 -63.44 13.29
C HIS A 132 55.16 -63.65 11.79
N HIS A 133 56.20 -63.79 10.96
CA HIS A 133 56.08 -64.01 9.52
C HIS A 133 55.25 -62.95 8.79
N THR A 134 55.33 -61.70 9.25
CA THR A 134 54.49 -60.60 8.77
C THR A 134 55.30 -59.43 8.22
N ILE A 135 54.72 -58.71 7.27
CA ILE A 135 55.32 -57.50 6.70
C ILE A 135 55.12 -56.36 7.70
N VAL A 136 56.16 -55.55 7.88
CA VAL A 136 56.12 -54.36 8.75
C VAL A 136 56.52 -53.11 8.00
N THR A 137 55.91 -51.98 8.35
CA THR A 137 56.29 -50.67 7.83
C THR A 137 56.85 -49.79 8.96
N GLN A 138 57.98 -49.15 8.70
CA GLN A 138 58.59 -48.22 9.65
C GLN A 138 58.71 -46.85 9.01
N GLY A 139 58.23 -45.83 9.70
CA GLY A 139 58.29 -44.44 9.23
C GLY A 139 57.07 -43.64 9.66
N PRO A 140 56.99 -42.37 9.26
CA PRO A 140 57.95 -41.69 8.39
C PRO A 140 59.27 -41.41 9.12
N PHE A 141 60.39 -41.43 8.40
CA PHE A 141 61.69 -40.95 8.87
C PHE A 141 62.35 -40.07 7.82
N GLU A 142 63.24 -39.17 8.23
CA GLU A 142 63.92 -38.27 7.29
C GLU A 142 64.90 -39.04 6.39
N LEU A 143 64.79 -38.80 5.08
CA LEU A 143 65.73 -39.29 4.09
C LEU A 143 66.92 -38.34 4.01
N LYS A 144 68.13 -38.89 3.78
CA LYS A 144 69.34 -38.06 3.67
C LYS A 144 69.36 -37.17 2.44
N GLN A 145 68.67 -37.62 1.39
CA GLN A 145 68.44 -36.94 0.13
C GLN A 145 67.41 -35.79 0.28
N GLY A 146 66.78 -35.67 1.44
CA GLY A 146 65.69 -34.74 1.72
C GLY A 146 64.32 -35.42 1.60
N GLY A 147 63.35 -34.92 2.37
CA GLY A 147 62.01 -35.50 2.44
C GLY A 147 61.90 -36.65 3.46
N TYR A 148 60.79 -37.39 3.38
CA TYR A 148 60.46 -38.47 4.31
C TYR A 148 60.30 -39.80 3.59
N GLY A 149 60.62 -40.89 4.29
CA GLY A 149 60.50 -42.24 3.77
C GLY A 149 59.79 -43.20 4.72
N ILE A 150 59.20 -44.25 4.16
CA ILE A 150 58.67 -45.41 4.87
C ILE A 150 59.45 -46.64 4.42
N ALA A 151 60.04 -47.36 5.35
CA ALA A 151 60.70 -48.64 5.10
C ALA A 151 59.68 -49.77 5.23
N VAL A 152 59.42 -50.47 4.15
CA VAL A 152 58.68 -51.74 4.13
C VAL A 152 59.70 -52.87 4.28
N ARG A 153 59.48 -53.79 5.21
CA ARG A 153 60.32 -54.98 5.39
C ARG A 153 59.47 -56.24 5.31
N ASN A 154 59.86 -57.14 4.42
CA ASN A 154 59.20 -58.42 4.21
C ASN A 154 60.17 -59.56 4.57
N PRO A 155 59.84 -60.38 5.58
CA PRO A 155 60.70 -61.47 6.00
C PRO A 155 60.70 -62.60 4.96
N VAL A 156 61.89 -63.09 4.65
CA VAL A 156 62.13 -64.18 3.69
C VAL A 156 62.64 -65.41 4.45
N TYR A 157 62.04 -66.55 4.15
CA TYR A 157 62.41 -67.83 4.70
C TYR A 157 62.69 -68.80 3.57
N LEU A 158 63.77 -69.55 3.68
CA LEU A 158 64.18 -70.57 2.73
C LEU A 158 64.11 -71.95 3.38
N LYS A 159 64.20 -73.00 2.57
CA LYS A 159 64.23 -74.38 3.06
C LYS A 159 65.63 -74.94 2.91
N ASP A 160 66.12 -75.62 3.94
CA ASP A 160 67.38 -76.36 3.89
C ASP A 160 67.24 -77.67 3.08
N GLU A 161 68.34 -78.43 2.96
CA GLU A 161 68.37 -79.72 2.25
C GLU A 161 67.40 -80.77 2.85
N ASN A 162 66.97 -80.60 4.09
CA ASN A 162 66.01 -81.46 4.79
C ASN A 162 64.56 -80.93 4.69
N GLY A 163 64.34 -79.80 4.00
CA GLY A 163 63.05 -79.14 3.88
C GLY A 163 62.63 -78.32 5.10
N GLN A 164 63.51 -78.12 6.08
CA GLN A 164 63.25 -77.28 7.26
C GLN A 164 63.38 -75.80 6.90
N GLU A 165 62.35 -75.02 7.26
CA GLU A 165 62.34 -73.58 7.04
C GLU A 165 63.30 -72.86 8.00
N TYR A 166 64.10 -71.93 7.47
CA TYR A 166 64.93 -71.03 8.24
C TYR A 166 64.80 -69.59 7.73
N PHE A 167 64.98 -68.63 8.64
CA PHE A 167 64.98 -67.22 8.29
C PHE A 167 66.24 -66.87 7.49
N TRP A 168 66.06 -66.47 6.23
CA TRP A 168 67.15 -66.04 5.38
C TRP A 168 67.49 -64.57 5.62
N GLY A 169 66.50 -63.69 5.77
CA GLY A 169 66.71 -62.25 5.81
C GLY A 169 65.46 -61.45 5.46
N PHE A 170 65.63 -60.20 5.05
CA PHE A 170 64.54 -59.34 4.58
C PHE A 170 64.73 -58.90 3.14
N THR A 171 63.63 -58.75 2.41
CA THR A 171 63.54 -57.83 1.27
C THR A 171 62.95 -56.51 1.77
N ILE A 172 63.51 -55.40 1.29
CA ILE A 172 63.21 -54.07 1.83
C ILE A 172 62.98 -53.10 0.70
N VAL A 173 61.97 -52.26 0.85
CA VAL A 173 61.70 -51.14 -0.04
C VAL A 173 61.53 -49.89 0.80
N ILE A 174 62.17 -48.80 0.40
CA ILE A 174 61.98 -47.48 0.99
C ILE A 174 61.08 -46.67 0.06
N LEU A 175 59.88 -46.31 0.51
CA LEU A 175 58.91 -45.51 -0.24
C LEU A 175 59.03 -44.04 0.15
N ARG A 176 59.07 -43.11 -0.82
CA ARG A 176 59.06 -41.67 -0.55
C ARG A 176 57.67 -41.16 -0.20
N VAL A 177 57.61 -40.31 0.81
CA VAL A 177 56.39 -39.66 1.31
C VAL A 177 56.52 -38.14 1.15
N PRO A 178 55.55 -37.45 0.52
CA PRO A 178 54.24 -37.95 0.07
C PRO A 178 54.22 -38.56 -1.34
N ASP A 179 55.35 -38.69 -2.04
CA ASP A 179 55.42 -39.08 -3.47
C ASP A 179 54.62 -40.35 -3.82
N ILE A 180 54.64 -41.38 -2.97
CA ILE A 180 53.86 -42.61 -3.18
C ILE A 180 52.34 -42.39 -3.25
N PHE A 181 51.84 -41.29 -2.70
CA PHE A 181 50.42 -40.94 -2.74
C PHE A 181 50.17 -39.48 -3.15
N SER A 182 51.12 -38.84 -3.84
CA SER A 182 51.06 -37.41 -4.19
C SER A 182 49.86 -37.08 -5.07
N ASP A 183 49.43 -38.02 -5.90
CA ASP A 183 48.24 -37.88 -6.74
C ASP A 183 46.96 -37.72 -5.92
N ALA A 184 46.79 -38.54 -4.88
CA ALA A 184 45.61 -38.53 -4.02
C ALA A 184 45.56 -37.25 -3.19
N THR A 185 46.69 -36.86 -2.59
CA THR A 185 46.81 -35.66 -1.77
C THR A 185 46.66 -34.39 -2.61
N SER A 186 47.24 -34.34 -3.81
CA SER A 186 47.07 -33.23 -4.75
C SER A 186 45.63 -33.07 -5.23
N ALA A 187 44.93 -34.18 -5.47
CA ALA A 187 43.51 -34.14 -5.83
C ALA A 187 42.66 -33.57 -4.69
N LEU A 188 42.88 -34.01 -3.45
CA LEU A 188 42.15 -33.52 -2.28
C LEU A 188 42.37 -32.03 -2.02
N SER A 189 43.61 -31.53 -2.12
CA SER A 189 43.89 -30.10 -2.04
C SER A 189 43.15 -29.32 -3.15
N LYS A 190 43.10 -29.83 -4.38
CA LYS A 190 42.32 -29.19 -5.47
C LYS A 190 40.81 -29.17 -5.19
N PHE A 191 40.30 -30.16 -4.45
CA PHE A 191 38.91 -30.19 -4.00
C PHE A 191 38.65 -29.36 -2.73
N GLY A 192 39.66 -28.68 -2.19
CA GLY A 192 39.53 -27.83 -1.01
C GLY A 192 39.42 -28.62 0.29
N TYR A 193 40.14 -29.74 0.41
CA TYR A 193 40.23 -30.52 1.63
C TYR A 193 41.62 -30.43 2.28
N GLU A 194 41.61 -30.28 3.59
CA GLU A 194 42.73 -30.58 4.47
C GLU A 194 42.69 -32.07 4.82
N TYR A 195 43.84 -32.70 5.02
CA TYR A 195 43.93 -34.15 5.22
C TYR A 195 45.09 -34.55 6.13
N SER A 196 44.97 -35.73 6.74
CA SER A 196 46.02 -36.35 7.55
C SER A 196 46.02 -37.85 7.31
N LEU A 197 47.21 -38.40 7.08
CA LEU A 197 47.46 -39.83 7.04
C LEU A 197 48.26 -40.19 8.28
N SER A 198 47.77 -41.16 9.04
CA SER A 198 48.42 -41.66 10.25
C SER A 198 48.42 -43.19 10.27
N LYS A 199 49.37 -43.77 10.99
CA LYS A 199 49.47 -45.22 11.20
C LYS A 199 49.82 -45.54 12.64
N THR A 200 49.57 -46.77 13.08
CA THR A 200 50.08 -47.23 14.37
C THR A 200 51.61 -47.21 14.40
N ASP A 201 52.18 -46.82 15.54
CA ASP A 201 53.64 -46.71 15.72
C ASP A 201 54.38 -48.00 15.33
N ASN A 202 53.79 -49.13 15.69
CA ASN A 202 54.21 -50.50 15.40
C ASN A 202 52.98 -51.44 15.46
N PRO A 203 53.10 -52.71 15.03
CA PRO A 203 51.97 -53.65 14.99
C PRO A 203 51.28 -53.94 16.34
N TRP A 204 51.97 -53.75 17.47
CA TRP A 204 51.46 -54.02 18.82
C TRP A 204 51.06 -52.76 19.60
N SER A 205 51.04 -51.60 18.95
CA SER A 205 50.69 -50.32 19.57
C SER A 205 49.36 -49.80 19.03
N ASP A 206 48.53 -49.27 19.93
CA ASP A 206 47.32 -48.53 19.59
C ASP A 206 47.59 -47.02 19.35
N HIS A 207 48.84 -46.57 19.52
CA HIS A 207 49.22 -45.18 19.33
C HIS A 207 49.43 -44.88 17.84
N TYR A 208 48.74 -43.85 17.33
CA TYR A 208 48.87 -43.38 15.96
C TYR A 208 49.93 -42.27 15.83
N LYS A 209 50.82 -42.41 14.86
CA LYS A 209 51.75 -41.39 14.39
C LYS A 209 51.31 -40.83 13.05
N VAL A 210 51.41 -39.51 12.90
CA VAL A 210 51.16 -38.84 11.63
C VAL A 210 52.28 -39.18 10.66
N VAL A 211 51.90 -39.71 9.50
CA VAL A 211 52.78 -40.01 8.37
C VAL A 211 52.96 -38.78 7.51
N TYR A 212 51.85 -38.12 7.19
CA TYR A 212 51.83 -36.89 6.41
C TYR A 212 50.53 -36.15 6.70
N GLN A 213 50.57 -34.82 6.75
CA GLN A 213 49.38 -33.99 6.92
C GLN A 213 49.52 -32.71 6.11
N SER A 214 48.38 -32.12 5.76
CA SER A 214 48.35 -30.78 5.18
C SER A 214 48.64 -29.71 6.25
N ASP A 215 48.82 -28.45 5.81
CA ASP A 215 49.35 -27.37 6.66
C ASP A 215 48.41 -26.99 7.83
N ARG A 216 47.09 -27.20 7.69
CA ARG A 216 46.11 -26.79 8.69
C ARG A 216 45.62 -27.96 9.53
N GLN A 217 45.28 -27.65 10.78
CA GLN A 217 44.71 -28.64 11.70
C GLN A 217 43.31 -29.06 11.26
N LEU A 218 43.05 -30.36 11.33
CA LEU A 218 41.75 -30.91 11.00
C LEU A 218 40.72 -30.62 12.10
N THR A 219 39.55 -30.12 11.72
CA THR A 219 38.41 -29.89 12.62
C THR A 219 37.28 -30.88 12.36
N ASN A 220 37.00 -31.75 13.32
CA ASN A 220 35.93 -32.76 13.28
C ASN A 220 35.91 -33.53 11.94
N PRO A 221 37.03 -34.18 11.58
CA PRO A 221 37.20 -34.81 10.28
C PRO A 221 36.30 -36.05 10.11
N VAL A 222 36.17 -36.48 8.86
CA VAL A 222 35.70 -37.82 8.53
C VAL A 222 36.90 -38.71 8.23
N SER A 223 36.82 -39.98 8.62
CA SER A 223 37.94 -40.92 8.53
C SER A 223 37.63 -42.12 7.63
N TYR A 224 38.70 -42.68 7.10
CA TYR A 224 38.75 -43.99 6.46
C TYR A 224 39.90 -44.78 7.08
N ASP A 225 39.57 -45.92 7.70
CA ASP A 225 40.54 -46.79 8.35
C ASP A 225 40.82 -48.00 7.44
N PHE A 226 42.10 -48.38 7.31
CA PHE A 226 42.54 -49.55 6.58
C PHE A 226 43.77 -50.18 7.25
N THR A 227 44.15 -51.39 6.84
CA THR A 227 45.28 -52.12 7.42
C THR A 227 46.29 -52.46 6.33
N ILE A 228 47.57 -52.36 6.64
CA ILE A 228 48.68 -52.83 5.81
C ILE A 228 49.55 -53.73 6.69
N GLY A 229 49.71 -55.00 6.33
CA GLY A 229 50.28 -56.01 7.21
C GLY A 229 49.43 -56.15 8.47
N GLU A 230 50.02 -55.90 9.64
CA GLU A 230 49.34 -55.86 10.93
C GLU A 230 49.17 -54.45 11.52
N GLU A 231 49.57 -53.42 10.77
CA GLU A 231 49.49 -52.04 11.21
C GLU A 231 48.19 -51.38 10.74
N ASN A 232 47.56 -50.63 11.64
CA ASN A 232 46.35 -49.90 11.32
C ASN A 232 46.68 -48.49 10.82
N TRP A 233 46.04 -48.10 9.73
CA TRP A 233 46.18 -46.83 9.07
C TRP A 233 44.86 -46.09 9.12
N LYS A 234 44.96 -44.78 9.31
CA LYS A 234 43.82 -43.87 9.38
C LYS A 234 44.07 -42.68 8.48
N PHE A 235 43.17 -42.51 7.52
CA PHE A 235 43.16 -41.36 6.64
C PHE A 235 41.97 -40.46 6.96
N GLU A 236 42.23 -39.18 7.20
CA GLU A 236 41.24 -38.21 7.66
C GLU A 236 41.18 -37.01 6.72
N VAL A 237 39.98 -36.48 6.48
CA VAL A 237 39.80 -35.24 5.71
C VAL A 237 38.80 -34.29 6.37
N THR A 238 39.00 -32.99 6.17
CA THR A 238 38.02 -31.94 6.50
C THR A 238 38.04 -30.84 5.43
N PRO A 239 36.90 -30.21 5.08
CA PRO A 239 36.90 -29.10 4.14
C PRO A 239 37.69 -27.90 4.69
N GLU A 240 38.46 -27.22 3.83
CA GLU A 240 39.30 -26.05 4.19
C GLU A 240 38.49 -24.90 4.82
N ASN A 241 37.25 -24.71 4.36
CA ASN A 241 36.35 -23.66 4.84
C ASN A 241 35.45 -24.12 6.01
N GLY A 242 35.67 -25.33 6.51
CA GLY A 242 34.82 -25.97 7.51
C GLY A 242 33.55 -26.58 6.91
N TRP A 243 32.71 -27.11 7.80
CA TRP A 243 31.50 -27.84 7.42
C TRP A 243 30.32 -26.95 7.03
N GLU A 244 30.38 -25.65 7.35
CA GLU A 244 29.26 -24.72 7.19
C GLU A 244 29.45 -23.79 5.98
N ASN A 245 28.38 -23.58 5.21
CA ASN A 245 28.37 -22.61 4.12
C ASN A 245 27.76 -21.27 4.58
N ASN A 246 28.54 -20.50 5.33
CA ASN A 246 28.09 -19.24 5.93
C ASN A 246 27.58 -18.22 4.91
N THR A 247 28.18 -18.19 3.72
CA THR A 247 27.76 -17.30 2.63
C THR A 247 26.36 -17.66 2.14
N LEU A 248 26.08 -18.94 1.89
CA LEU A 248 24.76 -19.41 1.48
C LEU A 248 23.70 -19.09 2.53
N ILE A 249 24.00 -19.39 3.80
CA ILE A 249 23.12 -19.13 4.93
C ILE A 249 22.80 -17.64 5.05
N ALA A 250 23.79 -16.77 4.91
CA ALA A 250 23.60 -15.33 4.94
C ALA A 250 22.70 -14.83 3.80
N VAL A 251 22.93 -15.30 2.56
CA VAL A 251 22.12 -14.94 1.38
C VAL A 251 20.67 -15.36 1.58
N ILE A 252 20.43 -16.60 2.01
CA ILE A 252 19.08 -17.11 2.28
C ILE A 252 18.41 -16.31 3.39
N SER A 253 19.13 -16.02 4.48
CA SER A 253 18.61 -15.23 5.61
C SER A 253 18.17 -13.83 5.17
N VAL A 254 19.00 -13.11 4.41
CA VAL A 254 18.66 -11.77 3.89
C VAL A 254 17.44 -11.81 2.98
N PHE A 255 17.36 -12.81 2.10
CA PHE A 255 16.24 -12.98 1.19
C PHE A 255 14.91 -13.17 1.93
N PHE A 256 14.86 -14.06 2.92
CA PHE A 256 13.64 -14.31 3.70
C PHE A 256 13.26 -13.14 4.62
N ILE A 257 14.24 -12.42 5.18
CA ILE A 257 13.98 -11.19 5.94
C ILE A 257 13.33 -10.13 5.03
N ALA A 258 13.85 -9.94 3.82
CA ALA A 258 13.30 -8.99 2.86
C ALA A 258 11.84 -9.32 2.47
N ILE A 259 11.56 -10.61 2.19
CA ILE A 259 10.19 -11.08 1.90
C ILE A 259 9.26 -10.83 3.09
N THR A 260 9.71 -11.14 4.30
CA THR A 260 8.90 -10.98 5.52
C THR A 260 8.56 -9.50 5.77
N LEU A 261 9.53 -8.60 5.59
CA LEU A 261 9.31 -7.15 5.66
C LEU A 261 8.34 -6.67 4.59
N LEU A 262 8.51 -7.11 3.33
CA LEU A 262 7.62 -6.77 2.23
C LEU A 262 6.17 -7.18 2.53
N LEU A 263 5.95 -8.41 2.98
CA LEU A 263 4.61 -8.91 3.32
C LEU A 263 3.97 -8.12 4.47
N ALA A 264 4.74 -7.77 5.51
CA ALA A 264 4.25 -6.95 6.61
C ALA A 264 3.84 -5.54 6.14
N VAL A 265 4.65 -4.91 5.28
CA VAL A 265 4.36 -3.58 4.71
C VAL A 265 3.13 -3.64 3.81
N LEU A 266 3.03 -4.62 2.90
CA LEU A 266 1.88 -4.79 2.02
C LEU A 266 0.59 -4.99 2.81
N THR A 267 0.64 -5.80 3.88
CA THR A 267 -0.50 -6.02 4.78
C THR A 267 -0.95 -4.71 5.44
N ARG A 268 0.01 -3.88 5.89
CA ARG A 268 -0.29 -2.56 6.46
C ARG A 268 -0.93 -1.63 5.44
N VAL A 269 -0.36 -1.54 4.23
CA VAL A 269 -0.87 -0.69 3.14
C VAL A 269 -2.30 -1.10 2.78
N TRP A 270 -2.56 -2.40 2.65
CA TRP A 270 -3.89 -2.92 2.34
C TRP A 270 -4.93 -2.57 3.42
N LEU A 271 -4.58 -2.74 4.70
CA LEU A 271 -5.48 -2.38 5.81
C LEU A 271 -5.80 -0.88 5.85
N VAL A 272 -4.81 -0.02 5.59
CA VAL A 272 -5.00 1.44 5.53
C VAL A 272 -5.88 1.82 4.34
N SER A 273 -5.61 1.25 3.16
CA SER A 273 -6.38 1.51 1.94
C SER A 273 -7.86 1.16 2.10
N LYS A 274 -8.16 0.00 2.71
CA LYS A 274 -9.53 -0.46 2.96
C LYS A 274 -10.33 0.50 3.85
N GLU A 275 -9.72 1.06 4.89
CA GLU A 275 -10.39 2.02 5.77
C GLU A 275 -10.59 3.37 5.09
N ASN A 276 -9.61 3.82 4.31
CA ASN A 276 -9.74 5.06 3.53
C ASN A 276 -10.89 4.95 2.52
N LYS A 277 -11.03 3.81 1.84
CA LYS A 277 -12.14 3.57 0.91
C LYS A 277 -13.51 3.75 1.59
N ASN A 278 -13.70 3.21 2.79
CA ASN A 278 -14.95 3.37 3.53
C ASN A 278 -15.21 4.83 3.93
N LYS A 279 -14.16 5.56 4.35
CA LYS A 279 -14.29 6.99 4.66
C LYS A 279 -14.66 7.80 3.42
N PHE A 280 -14.01 7.54 2.29
CA PHE A 280 -14.32 8.18 1.01
C PHE A 280 -15.76 7.90 0.57
N GLN A 281 -16.27 6.68 0.74
CA GLN A 281 -17.66 6.36 0.41
C GLN A 281 -18.65 7.16 1.25
N ILE A 282 -18.42 7.28 2.56
CA ILE A 282 -19.29 8.09 3.44
C ILE A 282 -19.25 9.56 3.01
N LEU A 283 -18.06 10.13 2.81
CA LEU A 283 -17.87 11.52 2.35
C LEU A 283 -18.47 11.78 0.97
N ALA A 284 -18.47 10.79 0.09
CA ALA A 284 -19.04 10.93 -1.26
C ALA A 284 -20.57 10.94 -1.27
N HIS A 285 -21.25 10.35 -0.26
CA HIS A 285 -22.70 10.15 -0.28
C HIS A 285 -23.46 11.04 0.72
N THR A 286 -22.79 11.73 1.63
CA THR A 286 -23.42 12.59 2.64
C THR A 286 -23.18 14.08 2.37
N ASP A 287 -24.17 14.91 2.68
CA ASP A 287 -24.03 16.36 2.67
C ASP A 287 -23.32 16.81 3.95
N SER A 288 -22.18 17.51 3.79
CA SER A 288 -21.31 17.86 4.92
C SER A 288 -21.93 18.86 5.90
N LEU A 289 -22.95 19.61 5.49
CA LEU A 289 -23.58 20.62 6.33
C LEU A 289 -24.68 20.02 7.21
N THR A 290 -25.51 19.14 6.63
CA THR A 290 -26.76 18.65 7.23
C THR A 290 -26.68 17.21 7.75
N GLY A 291 -25.69 16.44 7.28
CA GLY A 291 -25.46 15.04 7.67
C GLY A 291 -26.46 14.03 7.11
N ILE A 292 -27.41 14.45 6.26
CA ILE A 292 -28.25 13.55 5.46
C ILE A 292 -27.56 13.23 4.12
N TYR A 293 -28.17 12.43 3.23
CA TYR A 293 -27.55 12.10 1.96
C TYR A 293 -27.39 13.36 1.08
N ASN A 294 -26.30 13.45 0.33
CA ASN A 294 -26.20 14.43 -0.74
C ASN A 294 -26.95 13.91 -1.99
N ARG A 295 -27.05 14.74 -3.03
CA ARG A 295 -27.70 14.37 -4.30
C ARG A 295 -27.26 13.00 -4.83
N TYR A 296 -25.95 12.75 -4.88
CA TYR A 296 -25.41 11.49 -5.41
C TYR A 296 -25.83 10.29 -4.56
N GLY A 297 -25.63 10.38 -3.25
CA GLY A 297 -26.01 9.31 -2.31
C GLY A 297 -27.50 9.04 -2.29
N PHE A 298 -28.33 10.08 -2.38
CA PHE A 298 -29.78 9.94 -2.46
C PHE A 298 -30.20 9.28 -3.77
N ASP A 299 -29.72 9.77 -4.92
CA ASP A 299 -30.11 9.24 -6.23
C ASP A 299 -29.73 7.76 -6.38
N GLU A 300 -28.52 7.37 -5.96
CA GLU A 300 -28.07 5.99 -6.02
C GLU A 300 -28.94 5.06 -5.16
N LEU A 301 -29.20 5.45 -3.90
CA LEU A 301 -30.01 4.63 -2.99
C LEU A 301 -31.49 4.60 -3.39
N ALA A 302 -32.05 5.71 -3.85
CA ALA A 302 -33.43 5.79 -4.33
C ALA A 302 -33.65 4.87 -5.54
N GLU A 303 -32.73 4.90 -6.51
CA GLU A 303 -32.77 4.02 -7.67
C GLU A 303 -32.71 2.54 -7.24
N GLN A 304 -31.75 2.19 -6.37
CA GLN A 304 -31.63 0.83 -5.83
C GLN A 304 -32.90 0.36 -5.09
N MET A 305 -33.52 1.24 -4.29
CA MET A 305 -34.73 0.92 -3.54
C MET A 305 -35.91 0.63 -4.48
N ILE A 306 -36.11 1.46 -5.50
CA ILE A 306 -37.20 1.31 -6.48
C ILE A 306 -36.96 0.08 -7.37
N THR A 307 -35.77 -0.08 -7.94
CA THR A 307 -35.45 -1.23 -8.80
C THR A 307 -35.58 -2.56 -8.07
N LYS A 308 -35.18 -2.62 -6.78
CA LYS A 308 -35.29 -3.84 -5.97
C LYS A 308 -36.73 -4.19 -5.58
N ASN A 309 -37.64 -3.21 -5.58
CA ASN A 309 -39.02 -3.37 -5.14
C ASN A 309 -40.00 -2.73 -6.15
N PRO A 310 -40.09 -3.22 -7.40
CA PRO A 310 -40.84 -2.53 -8.45
C PRO A 310 -42.35 -2.43 -8.17
N GLU A 311 -42.90 -3.35 -7.39
CA GLU A 311 -44.32 -3.39 -6.99
C GLU A 311 -44.61 -2.62 -5.69
N ALA A 312 -43.58 -2.18 -4.97
CA ALA A 312 -43.78 -1.42 -3.74
C ALA A 312 -44.17 0.03 -4.07
N LYS A 313 -45.03 0.60 -3.23
CA LYS A 313 -45.38 2.01 -3.35
C LYS A 313 -44.28 2.89 -2.77
N PHE A 314 -43.92 3.94 -3.49
CA PHE A 314 -42.99 4.95 -3.01
C PHE A 314 -43.59 6.34 -3.18
N VAL A 315 -43.42 7.20 -2.18
CA VAL A 315 -43.70 8.63 -2.32
C VAL A 315 -42.38 9.38 -2.34
N ALA A 316 -42.12 10.11 -3.43
CA ALA A 316 -41.07 11.11 -3.46
C ALA A 316 -41.63 12.46 -3.07
N VAL A 317 -40.90 13.19 -2.24
CA VAL A 317 -41.20 14.56 -1.82
C VAL A 317 -40.00 15.42 -2.15
N LEU A 318 -40.21 16.51 -2.89
CA LEU A 318 -39.25 17.60 -3.03
C LEU A 318 -39.73 18.78 -2.21
N LEU A 319 -38.83 19.47 -1.53
CA LEU A 319 -39.16 20.62 -0.70
C LEU A 319 -38.03 21.63 -0.67
N ASP A 320 -38.41 22.91 -0.62
CA ASP A 320 -37.49 24.04 -0.59
C ASP A 320 -37.83 24.98 0.57
N ILE A 321 -36.84 25.73 1.05
CA ILE A 321 -37.08 26.83 2.00
C ILE A 321 -37.65 28.02 1.22
N ASP A 322 -38.81 28.51 1.63
CA ASP A 322 -39.42 29.67 1.00
C ASP A 322 -38.57 30.93 1.25
N ASP A 323 -38.25 31.64 0.18
CA ASP A 323 -37.47 32.87 0.21
C ASP A 323 -36.08 32.70 0.86
N PHE A 324 -35.44 31.53 0.68
CA PHE A 324 -34.12 31.26 1.26
C PHE A 324 -33.05 32.30 0.89
N LYS A 325 -33.10 32.86 -0.33
CA LYS A 325 -32.20 33.94 -0.73
C LYS A 325 -32.34 35.17 0.17
N PHE A 326 -33.57 35.51 0.56
CA PHE A 326 -33.84 36.61 1.50
C PHE A 326 -33.26 36.32 2.89
N VAL A 327 -33.33 35.06 3.35
CA VAL A 327 -32.66 34.65 4.61
C VAL A 327 -31.15 34.91 4.52
N ASN A 328 -30.51 34.53 3.42
CA ASN A 328 -29.09 34.78 3.21
C ASN A 328 -28.76 36.27 3.10
N ASP A 329 -29.56 37.03 2.35
CA ASP A 329 -29.30 38.45 2.08
C ASP A 329 -29.48 39.32 3.34
N ILE A 330 -30.40 38.95 4.24
CA ILE A 330 -30.65 39.70 5.48
C ILE A 330 -29.78 39.25 6.65
N TYR A 331 -29.69 37.94 6.88
CA TYR A 331 -29.04 37.41 8.08
C TYR A 331 -27.60 36.96 7.81
N GLY A 332 -27.25 36.67 6.56
CA GLY A 332 -25.95 36.16 6.13
C GLY A 332 -25.91 34.64 5.97
N HIS A 333 -24.98 34.17 5.15
CA HIS A 333 -24.86 32.75 4.77
C HIS A 333 -24.73 31.78 5.96
N VAL A 334 -24.05 32.17 7.04
CA VAL A 334 -23.91 31.33 8.25
C VAL A 334 -25.27 31.02 8.89
N TYR A 335 -26.22 31.95 8.81
CA TYR A 335 -27.57 31.76 9.36
C TYR A 335 -28.48 31.05 8.38
N GLY A 336 -28.28 31.24 7.07
CA GLY A 336 -28.86 30.36 6.05
C GLY A 336 -28.45 28.90 6.27
N ASP A 337 -27.17 28.64 6.56
CA ASP A 337 -26.66 27.31 6.92
C ASP A 337 -27.34 26.74 8.17
N ASN A 338 -27.66 27.58 9.16
CA ASN A 338 -28.40 27.14 10.35
C ASN A 338 -29.86 26.81 10.02
N ALA A 339 -30.51 27.55 9.11
CA ALA A 339 -31.85 27.20 8.63
C ALA A 339 -31.85 25.85 7.89
N LEU A 340 -30.84 25.59 7.06
CA LEU A 340 -30.66 24.31 6.37
C LEU A 340 -30.46 23.14 7.35
N LYS A 341 -29.63 23.33 8.38
CA LYS A 341 -29.45 22.34 9.45
C LYS A 341 -30.73 22.09 10.24
N SER A 342 -31.42 23.17 10.62
CA SER A 342 -32.70 23.11 11.34
C SER A 342 -33.74 22.30 10.55
N LEU A 343 -33.84 22.52 9.23
CA LEU A 343 -34.72 21.75 8.37
C LEU A 343 -34.31 20.26 8.32
N ALA A 344 -33.03 19.96 8.12
CA ALA A 344 -32.54 18.59 8.08
C ALA A 344 -32.76 17.84 9.41
N ASP A 345 -32.53 18.50 10.54
CA ASP A 345 -32.80 17.96 11.88
C ASP A 345 -34.31 17.74 12.08
N SER A 346 -35.14 18.68 11.63
CA SER A 346 -36.60 18.52 11.64
C SER A 346 -37.05 17.32 10.81
N MET A 347 -36.44 17.09 9.64
CA MET A 347 -36.74 15.93 8.80
C MET A 347 -36.35 14.63 9.51
N LYS A 348 -35.14 14.55 10.08
CA LYS A 348 -34.65 13.37 10.82
C LYS A 348 -35.53 13.03 12.03
N ALA A 349 -36.06 14.04 12.71
CA ALA A 349 -36.94 13.85 13.86
C ALA A 349 -38.37 13.45 13.48
N PHE A 350 -38.89 13.96 12.36
CA PHE A 350 -40.29 13.78 11.95
C PHE A 350 -40.54 12.50 11.13
N PHE A 351 -39.61 12.14 10.23
CA PHE A 351 -39.76 11.00 9.34
C PHE A 351 -39.17 9.71 9.96
N PRO A 352 -39.73 8.53 9.63
CA PRO A 352 -39.28 7.26 10.21
C PRO A 352 -37.86 6.94 9.76
N SER A 353 -37.15 6.10 10.52
CA SER A 353 -35.77 5.70 10.22
C SER A 353 -35.58 4.97 8.88
N GLY A 354 -36.67 4.45 8.30
CA GLY A 354 -36.69 3.85 6.96
C GLY A 354 -36.87 4.85 5.80
N ALA A 355 -37.10 6.13 6.09
CA ALA A 355 -37.18 7.19 5.09
C ALA A 355 -35.77 7.54 4.58
N LEU A 356 -35.64 7.67 3.27
CA LEU A 356 -34.42 8.19 2.65
C LEU A 356 -34.52 9.71 2.63
N LEU A 357 -33.58 10.41 3.27
CA LEU A 357 -33.54 11.87 3.34
C LEU A 357 -32.30 12.38 2.60
N GLY A 358 -32.46 13.37 1.72
CA GLY A 358 -31.35 13.96 0.98
C GLY A 358 -31.46 15.46 0.80
N ARG A 359 -30.32 16.09 0.48
CA ARG A 359 -30.21 17.48 0.04
C ARG A 359 -29.61 17.50 -1.37
N ASN A 360 -30.35 18.06 -2.33
CA ASN A 360 -29.94 18.09 -3.73
C ASN A 360 -28.92 19.22 -4.02
N GLY A 361 -28.99 20.30 -3.24
CA GLY A 361 -28.13 21.49 -3.35
C GLY A 361 -28.90 22.74 -2.94
N GLY A 362 -28.22 23.83 -2.59
CA GLY A 362 -28.90 25.06 -2.17
C GLY A 362 -29.84 24.82 -0.99
N ASP A 363 -31.11 25.20 -1.15
CA ASP A 363 -32.22 24.96 -0.23
C ASP A 363 -33.13 23.78 -0.62
N GLU A 364 -32.74 22.97 -1.60
CA GLU A 364 -33.53 21.86 -2.11
C GLU A 364 -33.28 20.57 -1.33
N PHE A 365 -34.36 20.02 -0.77
CA PHE A 365 -34.38 18.77 -0.03
C PHE A 365 -35.29 17.75 -0.68
N VAL A 366 -34.99 16.49 -0.44
CA VAL A 366 -35.72 15.36 -1.00
C VAL A 366 -35.94 14.27 0.04
N ILE A 367 -37.10 13.63 -0.04
CA ILE A 367 -37.49 12.50 0.79
C ILE A 367 -38.02 11.39 -0.11
N LEU A 368 -37.62 10.14 0.15
CA LEU A 368 -38.29 8.95 -0.40
C LEU A 368 -38.87 8.11 0.75
N LEU A 369 -40.19 7.94 0.72
CA LEU A 369 -40.92 7.12 1.67
C LEU A 369 -41.32 5.80 0.99
N LYS A 370 -40.85 4.68 1.53
CA LYS A 370 -41.19 3.33 1.04
C LYS A 370 -42.43 2.80 1.76
N ASP A 371 -43.28 2.08 1.04
CA ASP A 371 -44.51 1.44 1.52
C ASP A 371 -45.57 2.46 1.99
N TYR A 372 -45.61 3.61 1.32
CA TYR A 372 -46.61 4.66 1.52
C TYR A 372 -47.32 4.98 0.19
N SER A 373 -48.62 5.24 0.25
CA SER A 373 -49.39 5.86 -0.83
C SER A 373 -49.52 7.37 -0.65
N TYR A 374 -49.98 8.06 -1.70
CA TYR A 374 -50.24 9.49 -1.73
C TYR A 374 -51.29 9.92 -0.67
N ASP A 375 -52.28 9.07 -0.38
CA ASP A 375 -53.28 9.33 0.65
C ASP A 375 -52.68 9.17 2.06
N ASP A 376 -51.82 8.16 2.27
CA ASP A 376 -51.19 7.89 3.57
C ASP A 376 -50.29 9.04 4.04
N VAL A 377 -49.64 9.73 3.10
CA VAL A 377 -48.67 10.79 3.40
C VAL A 377 -49.31 12.17 3.49
N LYS A 378 -50.53 12.36 2.98
CA LYS A 378 -51.14 13.69 2.80
C LYS A 378 -51.21 14.48 4.11
N GLU A 379 -51.82 13.92 5.14
CA GLU A 379 -51.93 14.57 6.46
C GLU A 379 -50.55 14.75 7.10
N LYS A 380 -49.68 13.75 6.96
CA LYS A 380 -48.33 13.76 7.52
C LYS A 380 -47.46 14.86 6.92
N LEU A 381 -47.53 15.06 5.60
CA LEU A 381 -46.81 16.11 4.89
C LEU A 381 -47.39 17.49 5.19
N GLN A 382 -48.71 17.62 5.33
CA GLN A 382 -49.34 18.86 5.77
C GLN A 382 -48.86 19.24 7.18
N GLN A 383 -48.85 18.28 8.12
CA GLN A 383 -48.34 18.49 9.48
C GLN A 383 -46.86 18.90 9.47
N PHE A 384 -46.02 18.21 8.70
CA PHE A 384 -44.61 18.56 8.57
C PHE A 384 -44.43 19.97 8.02
N THR A 385 -45.20 20.35 6.99
CA THR A 385 -45.12 21.67 6.36
C THR A 385 -45.47 22.77 7.37
N MET A 386 -46.60 22.62 8.06
CA MET A 386 -47.13 23.61 9.00
C MET A 386 -46.36 23.69 10.33
N ALA A 387 -45.59 22.66 10.68
CA ALA A 387 -44.78 22.66 11.89
C ALA A 387 -43.76 23.82 11.86
N PRO A 388 -43.66 24.63 12.93
CA PRO A 388 -42.79 25.80 12.95
C PRO A 388 -41.33 25.39 12.82
N LYS A 389 -40.62 26.04 11.90
CA LYS A 389 -39.19 25.86 11.69
C LYS A 389 -38.49 27.18 11.97
N THR A 390 -37.43 27.11 12.77
CA THR A 390 -36.78 28.30 13.28
C THR A 390 -35.27 28.21 13.14
N PHE A 391 -34.63 29.38 13.04
CA PHE A 391 -33.19 29.52 13.20
C PHE A 391 -32.90 30.70 14.14
N SER A 392 -31.83 30.58 14.92
CA SER A 392 -31.45 31.59 15.89
C SER A 392 -30.56 32.67 15.28
N TYR A 393 -30.94 33.94 15.42
CA TYR A 393 -30.13 35.10 15.05
C TYR A 393 -30.11 36.12 16.20
N LYS A 394 -28.91 36.46 16.69
CA LYS A 394 -28.70 37.39 17.82
C LYS A 394 -29.55 37.07 19.07
N GLY A 395 -29.77 35.79 19.36
CA GLY A 395 -30.55 35.33 20.52
C GLY A 395 -32.07 35.42 20.36
N LYS A 396 -32.58 35.70 19.16
CA LYS A 396 -34.00 35.61 18.82
C LYS A 396 -34.23 34.50 17.80
N GLU A 397 -35.33 33.77 17.95
CA GLU A 397 -35.76 32.77 16.98
C GLU A 397 -36.52 33.43 15.83
N HIS A 398 -36.10 33.14 14.61
CA HIS A 398 -36.75 33.59 13.38
C HIS A 398 -37.40 32.41 12.69
N GLN A 399 -38.67 32.54 12.35
CA GLN A 399 -39.40 31.50 11.64
C GLN A 399 -39.11 31.54 10.14
N PHE A 400 -39.02 30.37 9.52
CA PHE A 400 -39.04 30.22 8.07
C PHE A 400 -40.09 29.19 7.67
N TYR A 401 -40.50 29.26 6.40
CA TYR A 401 -41.51 28.40 5.81
C TYR A 401 -40.90 27.51 4.76
N ILE A 402 -41.61 26.43 4.43
CA ILE A 402 -41.21 25.50 3.38
C ILE A 402 -42.39 25.25 2.46
N SER A 403 -42.08 25.05 1.18
CA SER A 403 -43.03 24.53 0.21
C SER A 403 -42.60 23.13 -0.19
N LEU A 404 -43.55 22.21 -0.35
CA LEU A 404 -43.24 20.84 -0.78
C LEU A 404 -44.20 20.31 -1.85
N GLY A 405 -43.65 19.56 -2.78
CA GLY A 405 -44.36 18.83 -3.82
C GLY A 405 -44.09 17.34 -3.69
N TYR A 406 -45.11 16.50 -3.91
CA TYR A 406 -44.94 15.05 -3.79
C TYR A 406 -45.70 14.25 -4.84
N ALA A 407 -45.16 13.08 -5.18
CA ALA A 407 -45.72 12.17 -6.18
C ALA A 407 -45.57 10.70 -5.74
N GLU A 408 -46.48 9.85 -6.20
CA GLU A 408 -46.49 8.41 -5.93
C GLU A 408 -45.97 7.60 -7.13
N TYR A 409 -45.06 6.66 -6.86
CA TYR A 409 -44.70 5.54 -7.72
C TYR A 409 -45.43 4.27 -7.23
N PRO A 410 -45.90 3.39 -8.14
CA PRO A 410 -45.83 3.52 -9.60
C PRO A 410 -46.96 4.35 -10.25
N THR A 411 -47.88 4.90 -9.45
CA THR A 411 -49.13 5.54 -9.93
C THR A 411 -48.91 6.66 -10.95
N PHE A 412 -47.96 7.57 -10.71
CA PHE A 412 -47.68 8.71 -11.60
C PHE A 412 -46.32 8.63 -12.30
N ALA A 413 -45.56 7.55 -12.07
CA ALA A 413 -44.20 7.41 -12.58
C ALA A 413 -43.78 5.95 -12.77
N SER A 414 -43.01 5.69 -13.84
CA SER A 414 -42.46 4.38 -14.19
C SER A 414 -41.03 4.13 -13.69
N ASN A 415 -40.35 5.18 -13.21
CA ASN A 415 -38.98 5.13 -12.70
C ASN A 415 -38.70 6.33 -11.80
N ARG A 416 -37.59 6.29 -11.04
CA ARG A 416 -37.15 7.34 -10.13
C ARG A 416 -37.07 8.71 -10.80
N SER A 417 -36.48 8.79 -12.00
CA SER A 417 -36.32 10.06 -12.72
C SER A 417 -37.66 10.72 -13.04
N GLN A 418 -38.67 9.94 -13.46
CA GLN A 418 -40.02 10.45 -13.69
C GLN A 418 -40.71 10.83 -12.38
N LEU A 419 -40.54 10.02 -11.32
CA LEU A 419 -41.11 10.27 -10.00
C LEU A 419 -40.65 11.62 -9.44
N MET A 420 -39.35 11.89 -9.53
CA MET A 420 -38.75 13.17 -9.11
C MET A 420 -39.30 14.35 -9.92
N ARG A 421 -39.46 14.23 -11.24
CA ARG A 421 -40.06 15.28 -12.08
C ARG A 421 -41.52 15.57 -11.71
N CYS A 422 -42.31 14.54 -11.38
CA CYS A 422 -43.69 14.74 -10.95
C CYS A 422 -43.77 15.49 -9.62
N ALA A 423 -42.92 15.13 -8.64
CA ALA A 423 -42.86 15.82 -7.36
C ALA A 423 -42.33 17.27 -7.49
N ASP A 424 -41.36 17.52 -8.38
CA ASP A 424 -40.88 18.87 -8.73
C ASP A 424 -41.98 19.75 -9.34
N ALA A 425 -42.76 19.22 -10.29
CA ALA A 425 -43.88 19.95 -10.88
C ALA A 425 -44.93 20.37 -9.83
N ALA A 426 -45.20 19.49 -8.85
CA ALA A 426 -46.10 19.82 -7.75
C ALA A 426 -45.52 20.90 -6.81
N LEU A 427 -44.20 20.86 -6.55
CA LEU A 427 -43.48 21.87 -5.76
C LEU A 427 -43.53 23.24 -6.45
N TYR A 428 -43.33 23.27 -7.76
CA TYR A 428 -43.43 24.50 -8.53
C TYR A 428 -44.84 25.11 -8.46
N GLU A 429 -45.89 24.30 -8.62
CA GLU A 429 -47.27 24.80 -8.55
C GLU A 429 -47.63 25.36 -7.17
N ILE A 430 -47.19 24.75 -6.06
CA ILE A 430 -47.45 25.33 -4.73
C ILE A 430 -46.71 26.67 -4.53
N LYS A 431 -45.51 26.81 -5.11
CA LYS A 431 -44.76 28.07 -5.07
C LYS A 431 -45.47 29.19 -5.83
N LEU A 432 -46.20 28.87 -6.90
CA LEU A 432 -47.04 29.84 -7.61
C LEU A 432 -48.32 30.21 -6.85
N HIS A 433 -48.85 29.31 -6.02
CA HIS A 433 -50.11 29.49 -5.29
C HIS A 433 -49.93 30.01 -3.85
N GLY A 434 -48.87 30.80 -3.61
CA GLY A 434 -48.68 31.52 -2.35
C GLY A 434 -47.67 30.91 -1.37
N LYS A 435 -46.97 29.82 -1.74
CA LYS A 435 -45.92 29.17 -0.93
C LYS A 435 -46.45 28.62 0.41
N ASN A 436 -45.56 28.20 1.32
CA ASN A 436 -45.87 27.67 2.65
C ASN A 436 -46.97 26.60 2.64
N GLY A 437 -46.80 25.57 1.82
CA GLY A 437 -47.83 24.56 1.62
C GLY A 437 -47.28 23.26 1.04
N CYS A 438 -48.15 22.26 0.96
CA CYS A 438 -47.86 21.01 0.26
C CYS A 438 -48.84 20.73 -0.86
N MET A 439 -48.34 20.19 -1.97
CA MET A 439 -49.17 19.82 -3.12
C MET A 439 -48.83 18.41 -3.61
N ALA A 440 -49.87 17.59 -3.80
CA ALA A 440 -49.74 16.33 -4.51
C ALA A 440 -49.71 16.58 -6.02
N TYR A 441 -48.87 15.84 -6.74
CA TYR A 441 -48.96 15.78 -8.19
C TYR A 441 -50.32 15.23 -8.63
N LYS A 442 -50.92 15.86 -9.63
CA LYS A 442 -52.18 15.42 -10.25
C LYS A 442 -51.98 15.31 -11.75
N GLU A 443 -52.58 14.28 -12.35
CA GLU A 443 -52.57 14.09 -13.80
C GLU A 443 -53.19 15.31 -14.50
N GLY A 444 -52.46 15.92 -15.43
CA GLY A 444 -52.85 17.18 -16.07
C GLY A 444 -52.21 18.44 -15.50
N LEU A 445 -51.41 18.37 -14.43
CA LEU A 445 -50.35 19.37 -14.22
C LEU A 445 -49.43 19.29 -15.45
N GLU A 446 -49.60 20.22 -16.40
CA GLU A 446 -48.77 20.22 -17.60
C GLU A 446 -47.30 20.34 -17.18
N LEU A 447 -46.52 19.30 -17.44
CA LEU A 447 -45.04 19.29 -17.47
C LEU A 447 -44.46 20.25 -18.53
N ARG A 448 -45.27 21.18 -19.04
CA ARG A 448 -44.79 22.26 -19.87
C ARG A 448 -43.91 23.12 -19.00
N VAL A 449 -42.68 23.31 -19.49
CA VAL A 449 -41.82 24.44 -19.20
C VAL A 449 -42.64 25.72 -19.42
N ARG A 450 -43.51 26.07 -18.46
CA ARG A 450 -44.11 27.39 -18.38
C ARG A 450 -42.91 28.30 -18.21
N LYS A 451 -42.64 29.13 -19.22
CA LYS A 451 -41.48 30.04 -19.23
C LYS A 451 -41.37 30.65 -17.85
N GLN A 452 -40.35 30.27 -17.09
CA GLN A 452 -39.90 31.10 -15.98
C GLN A 452 -39.66 32.45 -16.64
N LEU A 453 -40.52 33.42 -16.32
CA LEU A 453 -40.42 34.74 -16.94
C LEU A 453 -39.03 35.32 -16.69
N GLY A 454 -38.32 34.86 -15.64
CA GLY A 454 -36.88 35.02 -15.47
C GLY A 454 -36.42 36.46 -15.30
N PHE A 455 -37.35 37.40 -15.42
CA PHE A 455 -37.12 38.82 -15.29
C PHE A 455 -36.81 39.12 -13.84
N ALA A 456 -35.59 39.57 -13.60
CA ALA A 456 -35.23 40.21 -12.35
C ALA A 456 -36.09 41.48 -12.19
N PHE A 457 -36.21 41.97 -10.95
CA PHE A 457 -36.86 43.26 -10.69
C PHE A 457 -36.30 44.39 -11.58
N LYS A 458 -34.99 44.35 -11.84
CA LYS A 458 -34.32 45.26 -12.78
C LYS A 458 -34.92 45.18 -14.19
N ASP A 459 -35.06 43.98 -14.74
CA ASP A 459 -35.61 43.77 -16.09
C ASP A 459 -37.06 44.29 -16.18
N ILE A 460 -37.86 44.09 -15.14
CA ILE A 460 -39.25 44.60 -15.12
C ILE A 460 -39.23 46.12 -15.02
N SER A 461 -38.51 46.68 -14.06
CA SER A 461 -38.55 48.12 -13.78
C SER A 461 -37.93 48.99 -14.87
N GLU A 462 -36.89 48.52 -15.56
CA GLU A 462 -36.25 49.25 -16.68
C GLU A 462 -37.04 49.16 -17.99
N ASN A 463 -37.89 48.14 -18.15
CA ASN A 463 -38.68 47.96 -19.38
C ASN A 463 -40.17 48.28 -19.20
N LEU A 464 -40.58 48.76 -18.03
CA LEU A 464 -41.93 49.28 -17.82
C LEU A 464 -42.10 50.60 -18.57
N PRO A 465 -43.14 50.76 -19.41
CA PRO A 465 -43.40 52.02 -20.10
C PRO A 465 -43.86 53.06 -19.07
N GLY A 466 -43.02 54.06 -18.83
CA GLY A 466 -43.32 55.21 -17.99
C GLY A 466 -42.30 55.46 -16.88
N ALA A 467 -42.19 56.73 -16.48
CA ALA A 467 -41.34 57.15 -15.39
C ALA A 467 -41.96 56.73 -14.05
N PHE A 468 -41.21 56.03 -13.21
CA PHE A 468 -41.75 55.42 -12.00
C PHE A 468 -40.83 55.60 -10.80
N ILE A 469 -41.38 55.95 -9.64
CA ILE A 469 -40.67 56.02 -8.36
C ILE A 469 -41.41 55.28 -7.25
N ILE A 470 -40.68 54.96 -6.19
CA ILE A 470 -41.21 54.42 -4.94
C ILE A 470 -40.68 55.28 -3.79
N TYR A 471 -41.56 55.74 -2.90
CA TYR A 471 -41.17 56.49 -1.70
C TYR A 471 -42.05 56.19 -0.49
N ARG A 472 -41.55 56.49 0.71
CA ARG A 472 -42.26 56.27 1.97
C ARG A 472 -43.51 57.14 2.06
N ALA A 473 -44.64 56.55 2.42
CA ALA A 473 -45.88 57.28 2.64
C ALA A 473 -45.97 57.75 4.11
N ASP A 474 -45.20 58.79 4.44
CA ASP A 474 -45.22 59.43 5.75
C ASP A 474 -45.24 60.97 5.62
N LYS A 475 -45.91 61.67 6.54
CA LYS A 475 -46.09 63.13 6.50
C LYS A 475 -44.82 63.89 6.91
N GLU A 476 -43.93 63.27 7.67
CA GLU A 476 -42.67 63.86 8.16
C GLU A 476 -41.42 63.30 7.45
N ASP A 477 -41.47 62.05 6.95
CA ASP A 477 -40.35 61.37 6.29
C ASP A 477 -40.77 60.70 4.96
N ASP A 478 -40.70 61.43 3.85
CA ASP A 478 -41.09 60.97 2.51
C ASP A 478 -39.91 60.39 1.71
N GLU A 479 -39.11 59.54 2.37
CA GLU A 479 -37.87 58.99 1.81
C GLU A 479 -38.09 58.27 0.46
N LEU A 480 -37.36 58.70 -0.57
CA LEU A 480 -37.29 58.08 -1.88
C LEU A 480 -36.50 56.77 -1.79
N PHE A 481 -37.14 55.67 -2.15
CA PHE A 481 -36.53 54.33 -2.17
C PHE A 481 -35.98 53.97 -3.54
N TYR A 482 -36.69 54.34 -4.61
CA TYR A 482 -36.37 53.89 -5.96
C TYR A 482 -36.89 54.85 -7.03
N ALA A 483 -36.17 54.94 -8.15
CA ALA A 483 -36.66 55.48 -9.40
C ALA A 483 -36.15 54.62 -10.57
N ASN A 484 -36.98 54.38 -11.58
CA ASN A 484 -36.55 53.65 -12.77
C ASN A 484 -35.78 54.55 -13.75
N GLN A 485 -35.16 53.94 -14.75
CA GLN A 485 -34.35 54.66 -15.74
C GLN A 485 -35.16 55.69 -16.55
N GLU A 486 -36.43 55.40 -16.84
CA GLU A 486 -37.33 56.34 -17.52
C GLU A 486 -37.55 57.62 -16.70
N PHE A 487 -37.73 57.51 -15.37
CA PHE A 487 -37.83 58.68 -14.50
C PHE A 487 -36.54 59.49 -14.48
N LEU A 488 -35.40 58.82 -14.32
CA LEU A 488 -34.10 59.49 -14.31
C LEU A 488 -33.86 60.25 -15.62
N HIS A 489 -34.16 59.63 -16.76
CA HIS A 489 -34.04 60.24 -18.08
C HIS A 489 -35.00 61.44 -18.25
N MET A 490 -36.28 61.28 -17.90
CA MET A 490 -37.29 62.34 -17.96
C MET A 490 -36.85 63.57 -17.13
N ALA A 491 -36.45 63.34 -15.89
CA ALA A 491 -36.06 64.40 -14.97
C ALA A 491 -34.60 64.87 -15.15
N GLY A 492 -33.83 64.25 -16.05
CA GLY A 492 -32.46 64.64 -16.41
C GLY A 492 -31.37 64.24 -15.41
N TYR A 493 -31.64 63.29 -14.50
CA TYR A 493 -30.65 62.75 -13.57
C TYR A 493 -29.79 61.67 -14.26
N LYS A 494 -28.48 61.68 -14.00
CA LYS A 494 -27.55 60.70 -14.56
C LYS A 494 -27.75 59.30 -13.98
N ASP A 495 -27.96 59.22 -12.67
CA ASP A 495 -28.10 57.99 -11.90
C ASP A 495 -28.87 58.23 -10.60
N MET A 496 -29.20 57.14 -9.90
CA MET A 496 -29.90 57.17 -8.61
C MET A 496 -29.12 57.92 -7.53
N ASP A 497 -27.78 57.86 -7.54
CA ASP A 497 -26.96 58.54 -6.54
C ASP A 497 -27.03 60.06 -6.70
N GLU A 498 -27.04 60.55 -7.94
CA GLU A 498 -27.26 61.96 -8.25
C GLU A 498 -28.65 62.42 -7.83
N LEU A 499 -29.69 61.64 -8.16
CA LEU A 499 -31.06 61.91 -7.71
C LEU A 499 -31.11 62.05 -6.19
N PHE A 500 -30.66 61.04 -5.45
CA PHE A 500 -30.68 61.03 -3.98
C PHE A 500 -29.86 62.17 -3.37
N ARG A 501 -28.72 62.52 -3.96
CA ARG A 501 -27.88 63.64 -3.49
C ARG A 501 -28.58 64.98 -3.68
N LEU A 502 -29.18 65.22 -4.84
CA LEU A 502 -29.81 66.51 -5.17
C LEU A 502 -31.16 66.70 -4.48
N THR A 503 -31.96 65.64 -4.35
CA THR A 503 -33.26 65.69 -3.66
C THR A 503 -33.17 65.43 -2.16
N LYS A 504 -31.97 65.13 -1.64
CA LYS A 504 -31.76 64.66 -0.26
C LYS A 504 -32.67 63.48 0.09
N LYS A 505 -32.93 62.62 -0.90
CA LYS A 505 -33.82 61.45 -0.82
C LYS A 505 -35.26 61.77 -0.41
N SER A 506 -35.79 62.96 -0.68
CA SER A 506 -37.16 63.31 -0.28
C SER A 506 -38.00 63.65 -1.50
N PHE A 507 -39.22 63.07 -1.58
CA PHE A 507 -40.16 63.33 -2.68
C PHE A 507 -40.53 64.80 -2.77
N ARG A 508 -40.74 65.48 -1.64
CA ARG A 508 -41.00 66.91 -1.52
C ARG A 508 -40.00 67.76 -2.30
N ASN A 509 -38.73 67.37 -2.33
CA ASN A 509 -37.68 68.12 -3.03
C ASN A 509 -37.70 67.92 -4.56
N LEU A 510 -38.55 67.04 -5.07
CA LEU A 510 -38.88 66.92 -6.49
C LEU A 510 -39.98 67.92 -6.92
N ILE A 511 -40.71 68.52 -5.98
CA ILE A 511 -41.77 69.48 -6.26
C ILE A 511 -41.21 70.91 -6.21
N ARG A 512 -41.65 71.79 -7.13
CA ARG A 512 -41.31 73.21 -7.13
C ARG A 512 -41.63 73.87 -5.77
N GLU A 513 -40.70 74.69 -5.28
CA GLU A 513 -40.69 75.17 -3.89
C GLU A 513 -41.96 75.93 -3.46
N ASP A 514 -42.60 76.67 -4.37
CA ASP A 514 -43.87 77.37 -4.15
C ASP A 514 -45.10 76.44 -4.16
N GLU A 515 -44.98 75.25 -4.77
CA GLU A 515 -46.07 74.28 -4.92
C GLU A 515 -46.09 73.21 -3.81
N GLN A 516 -44.94 72.93 -3.16
CA GLN A 516 -44.76 71.85 -2.17
C GLN A 516 -45.92 71.69 -1.18
N LYS A 517 -46.26 72.75 -0.45
CA LYS A 517 -47.31 72.70 0.59
C LYS A 517 -48.69 72.37 0.02
N LYS A 518 -48.99 72.88 -1.17
CA LYS A 518 -50.28 72.66 -1.83
C LYS A 518 -50.39 71.22 -2.32
N ILE A 519 -49.31 70.69 -2.90
CA ILE A 519 -49.28 69.33 -3.44
C ILE A 519 -49.33 68.30 -2.32
N GLU A 520 -48.52 68.44 -1.26
CA GLU A 520 -48.56 67.55 -0.10
C GLU A 520 -49.96 67.49 0.54
N ALA A 521 -50.60 68.64 0.73
CA ALA A 521 -51.96 68.69 1.26
C ALA A 521 -52.96 67.96 0.35
N SER A 522 -52.82 68.09 -0.97
CA SER A 522 -53.68 67.45 -1.98
C SER A 522 -53.51 65.93 -2.03
N ILE A 523 -52.29 65.42 -1.86
CA ILE A 523 -52.04 63.96 -1.77
C ILE A 523 -52.73 63.42 -0.52
N TRP A 524 -52.44 64.02 0.64
CA TRP A 524 -52.96 63.52 1.90
C TRP A 524 -54.47 63.69 2.06
N GLU A 525 -55.08 64.73 1.49
CA GLU A 525 -56.53 64.86 1.45
C GLU A 525 -57.18 63.71 0.64
N GLN A 526 -56.58 63.29 -0.47
CA GLN A 526 -57.09 62.16 -1.26
C GLN A 526 -56.96 60.83 -0.49
N ILE A 527 -55.81 60.57 0.12
CA ILE A 527 -55.55 59.32 0.84
C ILE A 527 -56.32 59.24 2.16
N ASP A 528 -56.38 60.33 2.95
CA ASP A 528 -57.12 60.37 4.22
C ASP A 528 -58.65 60.25 4.00
N ASN A 529 -59.15 60.60 2.81
CA ASN A 529 -60.55 60.36 2.39
C ASN A 529 -60.83 58.91 1.97
N GLY A 530 -59.85 58.01 2.06
CA GLY A 530 -60.00 56.57 1.82
C GLY A 530 -59.69 56.10 0.39
N ASN A 531 -59.10 56.95 -0.46
CA ASN A 531 -58.63 56.52 -1.77
C ASN A 531 -57.28 55.78 -1.65
N GLU A 532 -57.13 54.68 -2.39
CA GLU A 532 -55.82 54.00 -2.53
C GLU A 532 -54.89 54.69 -3.53
N ASN A 533 -55.44 55.53 -4.40
CA ASN A 533 -54.68 56.24 -5.43
C ASN A 533 -54.83 57.75 -5.25
N ASP A 534 -53.78 58.48 -5.60
CA ASP A 534 -53.76 59.93 -5.69
C ASP A 534 -53.38 60.38 -7.10
N TYR A 535 -53.94 61.52 -7.52
CA TYR A 535 -53.65 62.13 -8.80
C TYR A 535 -53.31 63.60 -8.57
N ILE A 536 -52.11 64.01 -8.95
CA ILE A 536 -51.64 65.38 -8.77
C ILE A 536 -50.92 65.86 -10.04
N HIS A 537 -51.09 67.15 -10.34
CA HIS A 537 -50.36 67.82 -11.41
C HIS A 537 -49.50 68.92 -10.79
N PHE A 538 -48.20 68.86 -11.05
CA PHE A 538 -47.24 69.80 -10.47
C PHE A 538 -46.00 69.95 -11.36
N HIS A 539 -45.14 70.91 -11.00
CA HIS A 539 -43.88 71.14 -11.68
C HIS A 539 -42.75 70.34 -11.01
N LEU A 540 -42.33 69.26 -11.68
CA LEU A 540 -41.20 68.42 -11.29
C LEU A 540 -39.88 69.17 -11.49
N ARG A 541 -39.06 69.22 -10.45
CA ARG A 541 -37.71 69.78 -10.49
C ARG A 541 -36.74 68.80 -11.16
N ARG A 542 -36.10 69.24 -12.24
CA ARG A 542 -35.08 68.51 -12.99
C ARG A 542 -33.69 68.68 -12.38
N ALA A 543 -32.74 67.84 -12.78
CA ALA A 543 -31.36 67.86 -12.28
C ALA A 543 -30.63 69.19 -12.57
N ASP A 544 -30.94 69.83 -13.70
CA ASP A 544 -30.38 71.13 -14.11
C ASP A 544 -31.06 72.33 -13.40
N GLY A 545 -32.07 72.07 -12.57
CA GLY A 545 -32.85 73.08 -11.86
C GLY A 545 -34.04 73.65 -12.66
N ALA A 546 -34.26 73.22 -13.90
CA ALA A 546 -35.46 73.54 -14.65
C ALA A 546 -36.67 72.77 -14.10
N TYR A 547 -37.86 73.15 -14.56
CA TYR A 547 -39.12 72.55 -14.14
C TYR A 547 -39.85 71.91 -15.32
N LEU A 548 -40.38 70.71 -15.10
CA LEU A 548 -41.17 69.94 -16.07
C LEU A 548 -42.59 69.75 -15.53
N PRO A 549 -43.66 70.15 -16.23
CA PRO A 549 -45.02 69.87 -15.80
C PRO A 549 -45.30 68.37 -15.95
N VAL A 550 -45.68 67.70 -14.85
CA VAL A 550 -45.94 66.27 -14.83
C VAL A 550 -47.28 65.95 -14.20
N LEU A 551 -47.94 64.92 -14.73
CA LEU A 551 -49.01 64.21 -14.05
C LEU A 551 -48.40 63.07 -13.24
N ASP A 552 -48.74 63.03 -11.98
CA ASP A 552 -48.37 61.98 -11.05
C ASP A 552 -49.64 61.20 -10.70
N HIS A 553 -49.52 59.88 -10.83
CA HIS A 553 -50.50 58.91 -10.38
C HIS A 553 -49.82 58.01 -9.34
N GLY A 554 -50.08 58.31 -8.08
CA GLY A 554 -49.60 57.54 -6.94
C GLY A 554 -50.59 56.49 -6.48
N ARG A 555 -50.07 55.38 -5.98
CA ARG A 555 -50.82 54.34 -5.26
C ARG A 555 -50.15 54.01 -3.94
N ILE A 556 -50.91 54.05 -2.86
CA ILE A 556 -50.43 53.64 -1.54
C ILE A 556 -50.59 52.13 -1.34
N VAL A 557 -49.52 51.48 -0.87
CA VAL A 557 -49.47 50.03 -0.62
C VAL A 557 -48.84 49.75 0.74
N GLU A 558 -49.40 48.80 1.50
CA GLU A 558 -48.84 48.34 2.76
C GLU A 558 -47.74 47.30 2.50
N SER A 559 -46.50 47.62 2.88
CA SER A 559 -45.33 46.74 2.79
C SER A 559 -44.99 46.19 4.17
N GLN A 560 -44.82 44.87 4.28
CA GLN A 560 -44.39 44.23 5.53
C GLN A 560 -43.03 44.73 6.04
N GLN A 561 -42.17 45.27 5.14
CA GLN A 561 -40.81 45.70 5.48
C GLN A 561 -40.69 47.22 5.64
N TYR A 562 -41.41 47.99 4.82
CA TYR A 562 -41.23 49.45 4.74
C TYR A 562 -42.41 50.26 5.28
N GLY A 563 -43.48 49.59 5.76
CA GLY A 563 -44.73 50.23 6.15
C GLY A 563 -45.53 50.68 4.94
N LYS A 564 -46.23 51.80 5.03
CA LYS A 564 -46.96 52.39 3.90
C LYS A 564 -46.00 53.03 2.90
N VAL A 565 -46.19 52.74 1.62
CA VAL A 565 -45.30 53.18 0.54
C VAL A 565 -46.13 53.64 -0.66
N PHE A 566 -45.73 54.74 -1.30
CA PHE A 566 -46.28 55.19 -2.57
C PHE A 566 -45.52 54.58 -3.75
N TYR A 567 -46.28 54.01 -4.69
CA TYR A 567 -45.85 53.57 -6.00
C TYR A 567 -46.38 54.59 -7.00
N VAL A 568 -45.49 55.36 -7.62
CA VAL A 568 -45.90 56.54 -8.37
C VAL A 568 -45.42 56.48 -9.81
N LEU A 569 -46.35 56.69 -10.74
CA LEU A 569 -46.10 56.83 -12.16
C LEU A 569 -46.18 58.30 -12.57
N PHE A 570 -45.16 58.78 -13.27
CA PHE A 570 -45.11 60.12 -13.86
C PHE A 570 -45.31 60.05 -15.36
N MET A 571 -46.08 61.01 -15.85
CA MET A 571 -46.25 61.27 -17.27
C MET A 571 -45.99 62.76 -17.51
N ASP A 572 -45.25 63.09 -18.56
CA ASP A 572 -45.11 64.47 -19.01
C ASP A 572 -46.48 65.00 -19.43
N TRP A 573 -46.89 66.12 -18.82
CA TRP A 573 -48.21 66.71 -19.01
C TRP A 573 -48.43 67.26 -20.43
N GLU A 574 -47.38 67.84 -21.02
CA GLU A 574 -47.45 68.38 -22.39
C GLU A 574 -47.51 67.25 -23.41
N ASP A 575 -46.69 66.21 -23.24
CA ASP A 575 -46.72 65.03 -24.12
C ASP A 575 -48.06 64.29 -24.02
N MET A 576 -48.63 64.19 -22.82
CA MET A 576 -49.96 63.62 -22.63
C MET A 576 -51.01 64.41 -23.42
N ASN A 577 -51.01 65.74 -23.28
CA ASN A 577 -51.96 66.57 -24.00
C ASN A 577 -51.73 66.50 -25.52
N ASN A 578 -50.50 66.46 -26.01
CA ASN A 578 -50.25 66.40 -27.45
C ASN A 578 -50.62 65.03 -28.07
N HIS A 579 -50.37 63.92 -27.39
CA HIS A 579 -50.58 62.57 -27.95
C HIS A 579 -51.92 61.92 -27.59
N TYR A 580 -52.53 62.30 -26.47
CA TYR A 580 -53.79 61.71 -26.01
C TYR A 580 -55.00 62.62 -26.18
N SER A 581 -54.83 63.95 -26.34
CA SER A 581 -55.99 64.82 -26.64
C SER A 581 -56.63 64.46 -27.98
N GLU A 582 -55.84 64.17 -29.03
CA GLU A 582 -56.35 63.71 -30.33
C GLU A 582 -57.06 62.35 -30.27
N LYS A 583 -56.71 61.51 -29.28
CA LYS A 583 -57.23 60.14 -29.14
C LYS A 583 -58.53 60.04 -28.33
N PHE A 584 -58.84 61.07 -27.53
CA PHE A 584 -59.99 61.10 -26.63
C PHE A 584 -60.90 62.33 -26.82
N SER A 585 -60.62 63.21 -27.78
CA SER A 585 -61.56 64.23 -28.25
C SER A 585 -62.55 63.64 -29.28
N GLY A 586 -63.35 62.67 -28.85
CA GLY A 586 -64.41 62.01 -29.64
C GLY A 586 -65.63 61.70 -28.78
#